data_AF-A0A966IAH6-F1
#
_entry.id   AF-A0A966IAH6-F1
#
_cell.length_a   1.000
_cell.length_b   1.000
_cell.length_c   1.000
_cell.angle_alpha   90.00
_cell.angle_beta   90.00
_cell.angle_gamma   90.00
#
_symmetry.space_group_name_H-M   'P 1'
#
loop_
_entity.id
_entity.type
_entity.pdbx_description
1 polymer ?
#
loop_
_entity_poly.entity_id
_entity_poly.type
_entity_poly.pdbx_seq_one_letter_code
_entity_poly.pdbx_strand_id
1 'polypeptide(L)' 'MAAANSGAGLRLNAICPGVVDTAIVPESFKSRPMMPARVLAEEVVDLLTQGPNGEIRVKITEERPSFSVDPTPLA' A
#
# COMPACT_ATOMS: atom_id res chain seq x y z
N MET A 1 2.32 11.73 9.25
CA MET A 1 2.85 12.06 7.92
C MET A 1 2.08 13.20 7.25
N ALA A 2 0.75 13.12 7.16
CA ALA A 2 -0.08 14.11 6.44
C ALA A 2 0.11 15.60 6.82
N ALA A 3 0.41 15.90 8.08
CA ALA A 3 0.56 17.27 8.55
C ALA A 3 1.86 17.96 8.07
N ALA A 4 2.94 17.18 7.89
CA ALA A 4 4.27 17.72 7.62
C ALA A 4 4.40 18.34 6.21
N ASN A 5 3.55 17.93 5.28
CA ASN A 5 3.52 18.36 3.89
C ASN A 5 2.24 19.14 3.53
N SER A 6 1.47 19.58 4.53
CA SER A 6 0.29 20.42 4.29
C SER A 6 0.66 21.72 3.59
N GLY A 7 -0.06 22.08 2.52
CA GLY A 7 0.17 23.29 1.73
C GLY A 7 1.30 23.20 0.69
N ALA A 8 2.10 22.13 0.67
CA ALA A 8 3.22 21.95 -0.26
C ALA A 8 2.81 21.42 -1.66
N GLY A 9 1.52 21.15 -1.89
CA GLY A 9 1.04 20.54 -3.15
C GLY A 9 1.51 19.08 -3.36
N LEU A 10 2.10 18.46 -2.33
CA LEU A 10 2.66 17.11 -2.37
C LEU A 10 1.86 16.17 -1.46
N ARG A 11 1.45 15.01 -1.98
CA ARG A 11 0.85 13.92 -1.18
C ARG A 11 1.83 12.77 -0.99
N LEU A 12 1.87 12.23 0.22
CA LEU A 12 2.71 11.10 0.58
C LEU A 12 1.86 10.00 1.18
N ASN A 13 1.86 8.83 0.55
CA ASN A 13 1.08 7.67 0.95
C ASN A 13 1.98 6.42 1.00
N ALA A 14 1.53 5.37 1.67
CA ALA A 14 2.26 4.11 1.77
C ALA A 14 1.36 2.90 1.53
N ILE A 15 1.90 1.85 0.90
CA ILE A 15 1.22 0.56 0.75
C ILE A 15 2.17 -0.58 1.05
N CYS A 16 1.73 -1.51 1.90
CA CYS A 16 2.43 -2.74 2.23
C CYS A 16 1.60 -3.94 1.71
N PRO A 17 2.01 -4.58 0.60
CA PRO A 17 1.22 -5.61 -0.07
C PRO A 17 1.51 -7.05 0.42
N GLY A 18 2.31 -7.22 1.48
CA GLY A 18 2.80 -8.53 1.86
C GLY A 18 3.69 -9.15 0.78
N VAL A 19 3.27 -10.28 0.20
CA VAL A 19 4.01 -11.00 -0.85
C VAL A 19 3.27 -10.89 -2.18
N VAL A 20 3.98 -10.49 -3.23
CA VAL A 20 3.41 -10.23 -4.56
C VAL A 20 4.03 -11.19 -5.56
N ASP A 21 3.18 -11.88 -6.32
CA ASP A 21 3.59 -12.79 -7.38
C ASP A 21 4.17 -12.00 -8.55
N THR A 22 5.49 -12.07 -8.69
CA THR A 22 6.27 -11.37 -9.72
C THR A 22 7.39 -12.27 -10.20
N ALA A 23 7.95 -11.98 -11.38
CA ALA A 23 9.04 -12.75 -11.95
C ALA A 23 10.35 -12.74 -11.13
N ILE A 24 10.52 -11.77 -10.21
CA ILE A 24 11.71 -11.66 -9.34
C ILE A 24 11.61 -12.54 -8.09
N VAL A 25 10.42 -13.04 -7.76
CA VAL A 25 10.24 -13.91 -6.59
C VAL A 25 10.92 -15.27 -6.83
N PRO A 26 11.78 -15.74 -5.92
CA PRO A 26 12.40 -17.06 -6.04
C PRO A 26 11.36 -18.18 -6.08
N GLU A 27 11.62 -19.22 -6.89
CA GLU A 27 10.75 -20.39 -6.99
C GLU A 27 10.46 -21.05 -5.64
N SER A 28 11.44 -21.07 -4.74
CA SER A 28 11.27 -21.60 -3.37
C SER A 28 10.21 -20.87 -2.55
N PHE A 29 9.86 -19.64 -2.93
CA PHE A 29 8.85 -18.84 -2.27
C PHE A 29 7.46 -19.01 -2.90
N LYS A 30 7.35 -19.42 -4.17
CA LYS A 30 6.10 -19.52 -4.94
C LYS A 30 5.09 -20.54 -4.42
N SER A 31 5.49 -21.41 -3.49
CA SER A 31 4.59 -22.34 -2.79
C SER A 31 3.67 -21.64 -1.78
N ARG A 32 3.89 -20.35 -1.50
CA ARG A 32 3.10 -19.55 -0.56
C ARG A 32 1.99 -18.79 -1.29
N PRO A 33 0.85 -18.51 -0.63
CA PRO A 33 -0.15 -17.59 -1.16
C PRO A 33 0.47 -16.21 -1.44
N MET A 34 0.22 -15.67 -2.63
CA MET A 34 0.73 -14.38 -3.07
C MET A 34 -0.35 -13.58 -3.77
N MET A 35 -0.29 -12.27 -3.62
CA MET A 35 -1.15 -11.36 -4.37
C MET A 35 -0.63 -11.23 -5.82
N PRO A 36 -1.48 -11.29 -6.84
CA PRO A 36 -1.08 -10.97 -8.21
C PRO A 36 -0.57 -9.54 -8.32
N ALA A 37 0.52 -9.32 -9.08
CA ALA A 37 1.07 -7.98 -9.29
C ALA A 37 0.04 -6.96 -9.84
N ARG A 38 -0.94 -7.43 -10.63
CA ARG A 38 -2.02 -6.60 -11.17
C ARG A 38 -2.87 -5.97 -10.05
N VAL A 39 -3.18 -6.72 -9.01
CA VAL A 39 -4.01 -6.23 -7.90
C VAL A 39 -3.29 -5.13 -7.12
N LEU A 40 -1.97 -5.28 -6.90
CA LEU A 40 -1.17 -4.21 -6.30
C LEU A 40 -1.13 -2.96 -7.18
N ALA A 41 -0.98 -3.11 -8.49
CA ALA A 41 -0.96 -1.98 -9.41
C ALA A 41 -2.27 -1.18 -9.35
N GLU A 42 -3.42 -1.86 -9.32
CA GLU A 42 -4.73 -1.23 -9.17
C GLU A 42 -4.85 -0.43 -7.86
N GLU A 43 -4.34 -0.97 -6.75
CA GLU A 43 -4.30 -0.27 -5.46
C GLU A 43 -3.40 0.97 -5.48
N VAL A 44 -2.23 0.89 -6.14
CA VAL A 44 -1.33 2.03 -6.26
C VAL A 44 -1.99 3.16 -7.07
N VAL A 45 -2.70 2.82 -8.16
CA VAL A 45 -3.43 3.79 -8.98
C VAL A 45 -4.58 4.41 -8.19
N ASP A 46 -5.32 3.62 -7.42
CA ASP A 46 -6.38 4.15 -6.56
C ASP A 46 -5.82 5.09 -5.47
N LEU A 47 -4.75 4.70 -4.77
CA LEU A 47 -4.09 5.52 -3.77
C LEU A 47 -3.52 6.82 -4.36
N LEU A 48 -3.01 6.76 -5.60
CA LEU A 48 -2.53 7.92 -6.33
C LEU A 48 -3.67 8.88 -6.71
N THR A 49 -4.81 8.36 -7.16
CA THR A 49 -5.89 9.19 -7.72
C THR A 49 -6.91 9.65 -6.68
N GLN A 50 -7.25 8.79 -5.72
CA GLN A 50 -8.32 9.01 -4.75
C GLN A 50 -7.82 9.15 -3.30
N GLY A 51 -6.64 8.60 -2.98
CA GLY A 51 -6.18 8.51 -1.60
C GLY A 51 -5.89 9.86 -0.93
N PRO A 52 -6.38 10.13 0.29
CA PRO A 52 -6.00 11.32 1.05
C PRO A 52 -4.50 11.33 1.37
N ASN A 53 -3.95 12.52 1.61
CA ASN A 53 -2.55 12.65 2.01
C ASN A 53 -2.29 11.90 3.33
N GLY A 54 -1.25 11.07 3.36
CA GLY A 54 -0.84 10.31 4.53
C GLY A 54 -1.57 8.98 4.69
N GLU A 55 -2.31 8.52 3.68
CA GLU A 55 -2.98 7.22 3.73
C GLU A 55 -1.95 6.07 3.74
N ILE A 56 -2.19 5.08 4.60
CA ILE A 56 -1.39 3.87 4.73
C ILE A 56 -2.29 2.67 4.50
N ARG A 57 -1.94 1.83 3.53
CA ARG A 57 -2.66 0.58 3.21
C ARG A 57 -1.82 -0.63 3.56
N VAL A 58 -2.43 -1.62 4.21
CA VAL A 58 -1.84 -2.94 4.40
C VAL A 58 -2.75 -3.97 3.76
N LYS A 59 -2.26 -4.70 2.75
CA LYS A 59 -3.06 -5.63 1.95
C LYS A 59 -2.34 -6.97 1.88
N ILE A 60 -2.54 -7.79 2.91
CA ILE A 60 -1.75 -9.02 3.18
C ILE A 60 -2.23 -10.20 2.30
N THR A 61 -3.50 -10.17 1.85
CA THR A 61 -4.12 -11.16 0.96
C THR A 61 -5.22 -10.49 0.12
N GLU A 62 -5.66 -11.10 -0.99
CA GLU A 62 -6.74 -10.55 -1.84
C GLU A 62 -8.06 -10.32 -1.08
N GLU A 63 -8.35 -11.14 -0.06
CA GLU A 63 -9.65 -11.13 0.63
C GLU A 63 -9.75 -10.15 1.81
N ARG A 64 -8.66 -9.48 2.23
CA ARG A 64 -8.72 -8.52 3.35
C ARG A 64 -7.84 -7.27 3.15
N PRO A 65 -8.43 -6.06 3.12
CA PRO A 65 -7.71 -4.86 3.48
C PRO A 65 -7.51 -4.85 5.00
N SER A 66 -6.27 -4.91 5.45
CA SER A 66 -5.90 -4.73 6.86
C SER A 66 -5.86 -3.24 7.15
N PHE A 67 -7.00 -2.71 7.60
CA PHE A 67 -7.22 -1.47 8.36
C PHE A 67 -6.35 -0.22 8.07
N SER A 68 -7.01 0.93 7.92
CA SER A 68 -6.34 2.24 7.96
C SER A 68 -5.81 2.52 9.37
N VAL A 69 -4.55 2.94 9.49
CA VAL A 69 -3.98 3.43 10.76
C VAL A 69 -4.06 4.94 10.72
N ASP A 70 -4.76 5.54 11.70
CA ASP A 70 -4.80 7.00 11.81
C ASP A 70 -3.39 7.55 12.03
N PRO A 71 -2.98 8.61 11.30
CA PRO A 71 -1.65 9.16 11.41
C PRO A 71 -1.40 9.62 12.85
N THR A 72 -0.31 9.12 13.46
CA THR A 72 0.13 9.56 14.79
C THR A 72 0.31 11.08 14.79
N PRO A 73 -0.27 11.82 15.76
CA PRO A 73 -0.06 13.24 15.89
C PRO A 73 1.44 13.52 16.06
N LEU A 74 1.98 14.40 15.22
CA LEU A 74 3.32 14.93 15.43
C LEU A 74 3.21 16.04 16.47
N ALA A 75 3.90 15.89 17.59
CA ALA A 75 4.03 16.91 18.64
C ALA A 75 4.90 18.08 18.18
#